data_AF-A0A143YA65-F1
#
_entry.id   AF-A0A143YA65-F1
#
_cell.length_a   1.000
_cell.length_b   1.000
_cell.length_c   1.000
_cell.angle_alpha   90.00
_cell.angle_beta   90.00
_cell.angle_gamma   90.00
#
_symmetry.space_group_name_H-M   'P 1'
#
loop_
_entity.id
_entity.type
_entity.pdbx_description
1 polymer ?
#
loop_
_entity_poly.entity_id
_entity_poly.type
_entity_poly.pdbx_seq_one_letter_code
_entity_poly.pdbx_strand_id
1 'polypeptide(L)'
;MAYIAVREFYDTQYGDIRYRVGQPYPSDGIDVKPSHIDYLLSDANQQRKTFIKFVPDAETDEEVAKVFPNHIGGGKYELSNGEKVKGKEVAIEAENALKVGE
;
A
#
# COMPACT_ATOMS: atom_id res chain seq x y z
N MET A 1 -9.43 11.28 0.81
CA MET A 1 -8.42 11.41 1.89
C MET A 1 -8.36 10.08 2.59
N ALA A 2 -7.35 9.28 2.29
CA ALA A 2 -7.19 7.98 2.92
C ALA A 2 -6.23 8.09 4.10
N TYR A 3 -6.48 7.30 5.14
CA TYR A 3 -5.52 7.11 6.21
C TYR A 3 -5.16 5.64 6.26
N ILE A 4 -3.96 5.32 6.71
CA ILE A 4 -3.64 3.94 7.09
C ILE A 4 -3.19 3.89 8.53
N ALA A 5 -3.55 2.81 9.21
CA ALA A 5 -3.06 2.52 10.53
C ALA A 5 -1.55 2.28 10.49
N VAL A 6 -0.79 3.02 11.28
CA VAL A 6 0.67 2.81 11.47
C VAL A 6 0.95 1.97 12.71
N ARG A 7 -0.06 1.75 13.55
CA ARG A 7 -0.01 0.93 14.76
C ARG A 7 -1.27 0.10 14.89
N GLU A 8 -1.18 -0.98 15.66
CA GLU A 8 -2.37 -1.70 16.07
C GLU A 8 -3.13 -0.92 17.14
N PHE A 9 -4.43 -0.73 16.93
CA PHE A 9 -5.33 -0.14 17.92
C PHE A 9 -6.76 -0.65 17.74
N TYR A 10 -7.57 -0.46 18.79
CA TYR A 10 -8.99 -0.71 18.77
C TYR A 10 -9.72 0.63 18.71
N ASP A 11 -10.60 0.78 17.74
CA ASP A 11 -11.52 1.90 17.67
C ASP A 11 -12.86 1.51 18.28
N THR A 12 -13.03 1.84 19.56
CA THR A 12 -14.25 1.56 20.31
C THR A 12 -15.33 2.63 20.10
N GLN A 13 -15.02 3.74 19.41
CA GLN A 13 -16.00 4.79 19.15
C GLN A 13 -16.89 4.47 17.95
N TYR A 14 -16.38 3.65 17.02
CA TYR A 14 -17.02 3.36 15.74
C TYR A 14 -17.18 1.85 15.47
N GLY A 15 -17.46 1.06 16.51
CA GLY A 15 -17.85 -0.35 16.36
C GLY A 15 -16.83 -1.39 16.83
N ASP A 16 -15.96 -1.02 17.79
CA ASP A 16 -14.97 -1.90 18.41
C ASP A 16 -14.07 -2.61 17.38
N ILE A 17 -13.64 -1.84 16.37
CA ILE A 17 -12.89 -2.37 15.23
C ILE A 17 -11.40 -2.38 15.56
N ARG A 18 -10.78 -3.54 15.35
CA ARG A 18 -9.32 -3.67 15.44
C ARG A 18 -8.68 -3.31 14.11
N TYR A 19 -7.86 -2.27 14.12
CA TYR A 19 -7.03 -1.89 12.98
C TYR A 19 -5.60 -2.42 13.19
N ARG A 20 -5.04 -3.05 12.15
CA ARG A 20 -3.65 -3.49 12.10
C ARG A 20 -2.82 -2.53 11.28
N VAL A 21 -1.50 -2.53 11.50
CA VAL A 21 -0.54 -1.75 10.71
C VAL A 21 -0.75 -2.02 9.21
N GLY A 22 -0.85 -0.95 8.42
CA GLY A 22 -1.07 -0.96 6.98
C GLY A 22 -2.55 -1.02 6.56
N GLN A 23 -3.50 -1.22 7.48
CA GLN A 23 -4.92 -1.25 7.11
C GLN A 23 -5.48 0.15 6.83
N PRO A 24 -6.40 0.27 5.86
CA PRO A 24 -7.08 1.52 5.59
C PRO A 24 -7.97 1.93 6.77
N TYR A 25 -8.01 3.23 7.01
CA TYR A 25 -8.82 3.87 8.03
C TYR A 25 -9.53 5.11 7.44
N PRO A 26 -10.83 5.30 7.74
CA PRO A 26 -11.72 4.40 8.50
C PRO A 26 -12.11 3.14 7.70
N SER A 27 -12.68 2.14 8.35
CA SER A 27 -13.26 0.98 7.65
C SER A 27 -14.40 1.42 6.74
N ASP A 28 -14.63 0.65 5.67
CA ASP A 28 -15.68 0.92 4.69
C ASP A 28 -17.06 1.06 5.37
N GLY A 29 -17.81 2.09 4.99
CA GLY A 29 -19.12 2.40 5.55
C GLY A 29 -19.11 3.14 6.89
N ILE A 30 -17.95 3.54 7.41
CA ILE A 30 -17.83 4.27 8.69
C ILE A 30 -17.47 5.72 8.46
N ASP A 31 -18.35 6.61 8.89
CA ASP A 31 -18.11 8.04 8.89
C ASP A 31 -17.49 8.47 10.23
N VAL A 32 -16.20 8.80 10.20
CA VAL A 32 -15.44 9.22 11.38
C VAL A 32 -15.32 10.73 11.43
N LYS A 33 -15.52 11.32 12.62
CA LYS A 33 -15.39 12.76 12.82
C LYS A 33 -13.95 13.24 12.62
N PRO A 34 -13.72 14.41 12.01
CA PRO A 34 -12.37 14.93 11.76
C PRO A 34 -11.56 15.16 13.06
N SER A 35 -12.22 15.53 14.16
CA SER A 35 -11.55 15.66 15.47
C SER A 35 -11.00 14.33 16.00
N HIS A 36 -11.63 13.20 15.67
CA HIS A 36 -11.14 11.88 16.06
C HIS A 36 -9.96 11.44 15.18
N ILE A 37 -10.00 11.77 13.89
CA ILE A 37 -8.86 11.59 12.99
C ILE A 37 -7.64 12.37 13.50
N ASP A 38 -7.81 13.64 13.88
CA ASP A 38 -6.74 14.47 14.46
C ASP A 38 -6.16 13.87 15.74
N TYR A 39 -7.03 13.36 16.62
CA TYR A 39 -6.61 12.66 17.84
C TYR A 39 -5.76 11.40 17.55
N LEU A 40 -6.09 10.64 16.51
CA LEU A 40 -5.33 9.46 16.09
C LEU A 40 -4.04 9.82 15.33
N LEU A 41 -4.01 10.97 14.65
CA LEU A 41 -2.81 11.51 13.97
C LEU A 41 -1.83 12.16 14.93
N SER A 42 -2.30 12.65 16.07
CA SER A 42 -1.51 13.40 17.04
C SER A 42 -0.87 12.49 18.09
N ASP A 43 0.33 12.84 18.56
CA ASP A 43 0.92 12.26 19.79
C ASP A 43 0.35 12.92 21.07
N ALA A 44 -0.58 13.86 20.95
CA ALA A 44 -1.29 14.45 22.09
C ALA A 44 -2.43 13.56 22.63
N ASN A 45 -2.52 12.30 22.19
CA ASN A 45 -3.47 11.33 22.74
C ASN A 45 -2.96 10.66 24.02
N GLN A 46 -3.86 9.94 24.70
CA GLN A 46 -3.57 9.24 25.95
C GLN A 46 -2.35 8.30 25.88
N GLN A 47 -2.08 7.73 24.70
CA GLN A 47 -0.97 6.80 24.51
C GLN A 47 0.32 7.47 24.02
N ARG A 48 0.30 8.81 23.84
CA ARG A 48 1.42 9.63 23.35
C ARG A 48 2.00 9.13 22.02
N LYS A 49 1.14 8.61 21.15
CA LYS A 49 1.53 7.83 19.96
C LYS A 49 0.57 8.06 18.82
N THR A 50 1.08 8.30 17.62
CA THR A 50 0.25 8.30 16.41
C THR A 50 -0.21 6.88 16.06
N PHE A 51 -1.47 6.75 15.64
CA PHE A 51 -2.13 5.49 15.30
C PHE A 51 -2.41 5.34 13.82
N ILE A 52 -2.70 6.45 13.15
CA ILE A 52 -2.91 6.52 11.71
C ILE A 52 -1.92 7.51 11.09
N LYS A 53 -1.70 7.39 9.78
CA LYS A 53 -1.01 8.41 8.98
C LYS A 53 -1.91 8.82 7.83
N PHE A 54 -1.83 10.09 7.45
CA PHE A 54 -2.41 10.57 6.20
C PHE A 54 -1.64 9.95 5.04
N VAL A 55 -2.35 9.25 4.17
CA VAL A 55 -1.86 8.87 2.85
C VAL A 55 -2.66 9.71 1.85
N PRO A 56 -2.03 10.71 1.19
CA PRO A 56 -2.65 11.27 0.01
C PRO A 56 -2.93 10.10 -0.95
N ASP A 57 -4.00 10.22 -1.73
CA ASP A 57 -4.60 9.21 -2.62
C ASP A 57 -3.66 8.60 -3.69
N ALA A 58 -2.35 8.78 -3.56
CA ALA A 58 -1.28 8.35 -4.45
C ALA A 58 -0.46 7.14 -3.94
N GLU A 59 -0.88 6.48 -2.85
CA GLU A 59 -0.19 5.28 -2.32
C GLU A 59 -1.12 4.09 -2.04
N THR A 60 -2.27 4.00 -2.71
CA THR A 60 -2.71 2.68 -3.20
C THR A 60 -1.77 2.32 -4.34
N ASP A 61 -0.61 1.77 -3.96
CA ASP A 61 0.39 1.19 -4.85
C ASP A 61 -0.16 -0.11 -5.47
N GLU A 62 -1.32 -0.03 -6.13
CA GLU A 62 -1.65 -0.90 -7.27
C GLU A 62 -0.99 -0.37 -8.56
N GLU A 63 -0.38 0.82 -8.50
CA GLU A 63 0.64 1.30 -9.42
C GLU A 63 1.99 1.44 -8.71
N VAL A 64 2.48 0.35 -8.11
CA VAL A 64 3.95 0.16 -8.08
C VAL A 64 4.35 0.37 -9.53
N ALA A 65 5.13 1.40 -9.84
CA ALA A 65 5.76 1.54 -11.14
C ALA A 65 6.30 0.16 -11.50
N LYS A 66 5.60 -0.57 -12.40
CA LYS A 66 5.85 -2.01 -12.57
C LYS A 66 7.30 -2.12 -13.00
N VAL A 67 8.17 -2.52 -12.07
CA VAL A 67 9.59 -2.62 -12.36
C VAL A 67 9.74 -3.89 -13.16
N PHE A 68 9.76 -3.73 -14.48
CA PHE A 68 9.94 -4.86 -15.37
C PHE A 68 11.43 -5.26 -15.40
N PRO A 69 11.74 -6.57 -15.35
CA PRO A 69 10.79 -7.69 -15.41
C PRO A 69 10.04 -7.94 -14.08
N ASN A 70 8.70 -7.94 -14.14
CA ASN A 70 7.81 -8.09 -12.99
C ASN A 70 7.53 -9.57 -12.68
N HIS A 71 7.81 -10.03 -11.46
CA HIS A 71 7.63 -11.43 -11.09
C HIS A 71 6.16 -11.77 -10.81
N ILE A 72 5.53 -12.51 -11.73
CA ILE A 72 4.10 -12.89 -11.67
C ILE A 72 3.86 -14.25 -10.98
N GLY A 73 4.89 -14.86 -10.39
CA GLY A 73 4.81 -16.14 -9.68
C GLY A 73 5.12 -17.37 -10.55
N GLY A 74 5.45 -18.49 -9.90
CA GLY A 74 5.78 -19.75 -10.59
C GLY A 74 7.09 -19.71 -11.41
N GLY A 75 8.00 -18.80 -11.06
CA GLY A 75 9.24 -18.56 -11.82
C GLY A 75 9.00 -17.87 -13.18
N LYS A 76 7.84 -17.23 -13.36
CA LYS A 76 7.49 -16.46 -14.54
C LYS A 76 7.62 -14.96 -14.26
N TYR A 77 8.02 -14.22 -15.27
CA TYR A 77 8.22 -12.79 -15.24
C TYR A 77 7.51 -12.14 -16.43
N GLU A 78 6.85 -11.02 -16.20
CA GLU A 78 6.23 -10.15 -17.20
C GLU A 78 7.24 -9.04 -17.58
N LEU A 79 7.40 -8.74 -18.86
CA LEU A 79 8.31 -7.72 -19.39
C LEU A 79 7.57 -6.41 -19.69
N SER A 80 8.30 -5.31 -19.94
CA SER A 80 7.69 -4.01 -20.28
C SER A 80 6.76 -4.03 -21.50
N ASN A 81 6.97 -4.98 -22.43
CA ASN A 81 6.11 -5.15 -23.61
C ASN A 81 4.87 -6.05 -23.35
N GLY A 82 4.69 -6.55 -22.12
CA GLY A 82 3.62 -7.47 -21.75
C GLY A 82 3.90 -8.95 -22.03
N GLU A 83 5.07 -9.31 -22.58
CA GLU A 83 5.45 -10.72 -22.74
C GLU A 83 5.78 -11.39 -21.40
N LYS A 84 5.59 -12.71 -21.35
CA LYS A 84 5.78 -13.51 -20.14
C LYS A 84 6.83 -14.57 -20.39
N VAL A 85 7.94 -14.49 -19.68
CA VAL A 85 9.07 -15.43 -19.82
C VAL A 85 9.30 -16.21 -18.52
N LYS A 86 9.82 -17.43 -18.64
CA LYS A 86 10.12 -18.28 -17.49
C LYS A 86 11.63 -18.24 -17.21
N GLY A 87 11.99 -17.93 -15.97
CA GLY A 87 13.37 -17.81 -15.54
C GLY A 87 13.80 -16.34 -15.41
N LYS A 88 14.46 -16.04 -14.28
CA LYS A 88 14.90 -14.68 -13.94
C LYS A 88 15.91 -14.13 -14.95
N GLU A 89 16.87 -14.96 -15.35
CA GLU A 89 17.95 -14.56 -16.26
C GLU A 89 17.41 -14.20 -17.65
N VAL A 90 16.53 -15.05 -18.18
CA VAL A 90 15.82 -14.82 -19.46
C VAL A 90 14.99 -13.54 -19.41
N ALA A 91 14.34 -13.26 -18.29
CA ALA A 91 13.56 -12.05 -18.10
C ALA A 91 14.40 -10.77 -18.10
N ILE A 92 15.56 -10.82 -17.46
CA ILE A 92 16.48 -9.67 -17.43
C ILE A 92 17.07 -9.40 -18.82
N GLU A 93 17.44 -10.45 -19.55
CA GLU A 93 17.99 -10.31 -20.90
C GLU A 93 16.95 -9.75 -21.89
N ALA A 94 15.74 -10.32 -21.87
CA ALA A 94 14.65 -9.87 -22.71
C ALA A 94 14.22 -8.43 -22.39
N GLU A 95 14.18 -8.06 -21.10
CA GLU A 95 13.91 -6.67 -20.70
C GLU A 95 14.99 -5.70 -21.20
N ASN A 96 16.27 -6.05 -21.08
CA ASN A 96 17.36 -5.20 -21.57
C ASN A 96 17.32 -5.03 -23.10
N ALA A 97 16.95 -6.08 -23.83
CA ALA A 97 16.77 -6.02 -25.28
C ALA A 97 15.64 -5.05 -25.67
N LEU A 98 14.54 -5.04 -24.91
CA LEU A 98 13.43 -4.12 -25.14
C LEU A 98 13.81 -2.67 -24.83
N LYS A 99 14.62 -2.42 -23.80
CA LYS A 99 15.08 -1.07 -23.42
C LYS A 99 16.13 -0.46 -24.35
N VAL A 100 16.87 -1.28 -25.08
CA VAL A 100 17.93 -0.83 -26.03
C VAL A 100 17.36 -0.53 -27.43
N GLY A 101 16.16 -1.02 -27.75
CA GLY A 101 15.56 -0.92 -29.07
C GLY A 101 14.63 0.28 -29.32
N GLU A 102 14.55 1.24 -28.40
CA GLU A 102 13.72 2.46 -28.50
C GLU A 102 14.55 3.71 -28.82
#